data_AF-A0A2V7BT48-F1
#
_entry.id   AF-A0A2V7BT48-F1
#
_cell.length_a   1.000
_cell.length_b   1.000
_cell.length_c   1.000
_cell.angle_alpha   90.00
_cell.angle_beta   90.00
_cell.angle_gamma   90.00
#
_symmetry.space_group_name_H-M   'P 1'
#
loop_
_entity.id
_entity.type
_entity.pdbx_description
1 polymer ?
#
loop_
_entity_poly.entity_id
_entity_poly.type
_entity_poly.pdbx_seq_one_letter_code
_entity_poly.pdbx_strand_id
1 'polypeptide(L)'
;MCDERRERTDAPREPRVRWSRLYGILAVMAGALTSIEAFGPAGSATMALRGGIALAVFVAMALWIRGNRAAFDYADWCECAAEKITVRVIPSRRPEPERPPLADEELERVASGGRVPEPEREVVLT
;
A
#
# COMPACT_ATOMS: atom_id res chain seq x y z
N MET A 1 9.83 -0.29 11.49
CA MET A 1 9.11 -0.98 10.38
C MET A 1 7.61 -0.76 10.51
N CYS A 2 7.08 -0.70 11.75
CA CYS A 2 5.97 0.19 12.10
C CYS A 2 6.62 1.53 12.47
N ASP A 3 6.46 2.56 11.66
CA ASP A 3 7.18 3.82 11.83
C ASP A 3 6.15 4.93 12.08
N GLU A 4 5.84 5.22 13.35
CA GLU A 4 4.83 6.23 13.70
C GLU A 4 5.21 7.66 13.28
N ARG A 5 6.46 7.86 12.82
CA ARG A 5 7.08 9.19 12.69
C ARG A 5 7.42 9.61 11.26
N ARG A 6 6.83 8.99 10.23
CA ARG A 6 7.25 9.24 8.83
C ARG A 6 6.20 9.95 7.99
N GLU A 7 6.01 11.24 8.26
CA GLU A 7 5.24 12.15 7.40
C GLU A 7 6.00 12.66 6.17
N ARG A 8 7.27 12.27 5.91
CA ARG A 8 8.09 13.09 4.99
C ARG A 8 9.13 12.40 4.11
N THR A 9 8.82 11.27 3.49
CA THR A 9 9.50 10.84 2.23
C THR A 9 8.87 9.57 1.69
N ASP A 10 8.84 9.44 0.36
CA ASP A 10 8.30 8.36 -0.48
C ASP A 10 8.70 6.92 -0.10
N ALA A 11 8.23 6.45 1.06
CA ALA A 11 8.29 5.05 1.45
C ALA A 11 7.06 4.30 0.90
N PRO A 12 7.17 2.99 0.61
CA PRO A 12 6.04 2.18 0.18
C PRO A 12 4.86 2.37 1.15
N ARG A 13 3.69 2.77 0.63
CA ARG A 13 2.50 3.03 1.44
C ARG A 13 2.17 1.77 2.24
N GLU A 14 2.28 1.84 3.56
CA GLU A 14 1.80 0.78 4.45
C GLU A 14 0.33 0.44 4.11
N PRO A 15 -0.04 -0.85 4.16
CA PRO A 15 -1.41 -1.26 3.86
C PRO A 15 -2.35 -0.69 4.93
N ARG A 16 -3.02 0.42 4.64
CA ARG A 16 -3.99 1.05 5.54
C ARG A 16 -5.37 0.43 5.38
N VAL A 17 -6.02 0.12 6.51
CA VAL A 17 -7.42 -0.35 6.54
C VAL A 17 -8.34 0.74 5.99
N ARG A 18 -9.16 0.40 5.00
CA ARG A 18 -10.04 1.35 4.30
C ARG A 18 -11.41 1.44 4.97
N TRP A 19 -11.45 2.07 6.14
CA TRP A 19 -12.68 2.26 6.93
C TRP A 19 -13.76 3.05 6.21
N SER A 20 -13.37 4.03 5.39
CA SER A 20 -14.31 4.87 4.62
C SER A 20 -15.21 4.06 3.69
N ARG A 21 -14.69 2.99 3.06
CA ARG A 21 -15.50 2.10 2.20
C ARG A 21 -16.56 1.35 3.00
N LEU A 22 -16.21 0.86 4.20
CA LEU A 22 -17.16 0.17 5.06
C LEU A 22 -18.29 1.12 5.48
N TYR A 23 -17.94 2.30 5.98
CA TYR A 23 -18.93 3.29 6.41
C TYR A 23 -19.81 3.78 5.24
N GLY A 24 -19.23 3.99 4.07
CA GLY A 24 -20.00 4.34 2.87
C GLY A 24 -21.02 3.26 2.49
N ILE A 25 -20.62 2.00 2.51
CA ILE A 25 -21.54 0.88 2.25
C ILE A 25 -22.63 0.83 3.32
N LEU A 26 -22.29 0.91 4.60
CA LEU A 26 -23.27 0.89 5.69
C LEU A 26 -24.27 2.05 5.57
N ALA A 27 -23.80 3.26 5.25
CA ALA A 27 -24.67 4.42 5.06
C ALA A 27 -25.64 4.23 3.87
N VAL A 28 -25.17 3.69 2.75
CA VAL A 28 -26.02 3.37 1.59
C VAL A 28 -27.09 2.33 1.95
N MET A 29 -26.70 1.26 2.65
CA MET A 29 -27.63 0.19 3.03
C MET A 29 -28.66 0.67 4.05
N ALA A 30 -28.24 1.50 5.01
CA ALA A 30 -29.14 2.16 5.96
C ALA A 30 -30.11 3.12 5.27
N GLY A 31 -29.64 3.89 4.29
CA GLY A 31 -30.49 4.76 3.48
C GLY A 31 -31.52 3.98 2.66
N ALA A 32 -31.11 2.87 2.04
CA ALA A 32 -32.01 1.99 1.31
C ALA A 32 -33.09 1.38 2.21
N LEU A 33 -32.72 0.87 3.39
CA LEU A 33 -33.66 0.36 4.40
C LEU A 33 -34.64 1.44 4.86
N THR A 34 -34.14 2.64 5.18
CA THR A 34 -34.98 3.77 5.61
C THR A 34 -35.98 4.17 4.52
N SER A 35 -35.56 4.13 3.25
CA SER A 35 -36.41 4.45 2.10
C SER A 35 -37.51 3.41 1.91
N ILE A 36 -37.17 2.12 2.07
CA ILE A 36 -38.15 1.03 2.03
C ILE A 36 -39.16 1.15 3.17
N GLU A 37 -38.72 1.54 4.37
CA GLU A 37 -39.62 1.73 5.51
C GLU A 37 -40.56 2.92 5.32
N ALA A 38 -40.04 4.03 4.79
CA ALA A 38 -40.80 5.27 4.63
C ALA A 38 -41.79 5.23 3.44
N PHE A 39 -41.45 4.51 2.37
CA PHE A 39 -42.19 4.57 1.10
C PHE A 39 -42.64 3.20 0.56
N GLY A 40 -42.22 2.09 1.17
CA GLY A 40 -42.47 0.75 0.65
C GLY A 40 -43.91 0.28 0.88
N PRO A 41 -44.54 -0.37 -0.11
CA PRO A 41 -45.84 -1.00 0.09
C PRO A 41 -45.73 -2.19 1.06
N ALA A 42 -46.78 -2.47 1.83
CA ALA A 42 -46.85 -3.68 2.64
C ALA A 42 -46.98 -4.92 1.72
N GLY A 43 -46.01 -5.84 1.77
CA GLY A 43 -46.05 -7.06 0.96
C GLY A 43 -44.76 -7.88 0.91
N SER A 44 -44.84 -9.03 0.24
CA SER A 44 -43.74 -10.00 0.10
C SER A 44 -42.53 -9.43 -0.65
N ALA A 45 -42.74 -8.53 -1.61
CA ALA A 45 -41.67 -7.84 -2.33
C ALA A 45 -40.78 -6.99 -1.40
N THR A 46 -41.39 -6.31 -0.43
CA THR A 46 -40.68 -5.51 0.58
C THR A 46 -39.85 -6.38 1.53
N MET A 47 -40.36 -7.56 1.90
CA MET A 47 -39.60 -8.54 2.67
C MET A 47 -38.41 -9.10 1.88
N ALA A 48 -38.60 -9.42 0.60
CA ALA A 48 -37.51 -9.88 -0.27
C ALA A 48 -36.41 -8.81 -0.41
N LEU A 49 -36.79 -7.53 -0.56
CA LEU A 49 -35.86 -6.39 -0.59
C LEU A 49 -35.07 -6.26 0.73
N ARG A 50 -35.75 -6.31 1.89
CA ARG A 50 -35.09 -6.29 3.21
C ARG A 50 -34.08 -7.44 3.34
N GLY A 51 -34.47 -8.65 2.95
CA GLY A 51 -33.61 -9.82 2.95
C GLY A 51 -32.40 -9.67 2.01
N GLY A 52 -32.62 -9.16 0.80
CA GLY A 52 -31.56 -8.88 -0.16
C GLY A 52 -30.54 -7.85 0.35
N ILE A 53 -31.04 -6.79 1.01
CA ILE A 53 -30.18 -5.78 1.63
C ILE A 53 -29.35 -6.41 2.76
N ALA A 54 -29.96 -7.21 3.63
CA ALA A 54 -29.24 -7.89 4.70
C ALA A 54 -28.11 -8.78 4.13
N LEU A 55 -28.40 -9.61 3.11
CA LEU A 55 -27.40 -10.44 2.45
C LEU A 55 -26.27 -9.61 1.82
N ALA A 56 -26.60 -8.50 1.16
CA ALA A 56 -25.62 -7.62 0.55
C ALA A 56 -24.70 -6.98 1.60
N VAL A 57 -25.17 -6.67 2.82
CA VAL A 57 -24.31 -6.22 3.92
C VAL A 57 -23.27 -7.29 4.29
N PHE A 58 -23.70 -8.55 4.44
CA PHE A 58 -22.78 -9.65 4.77
C PHE A 58 -21.73 -9.89 3.68
N VAL A 59 -22.15 -9.89 2.41
CA VAL A 59 -21.23 -10.04 1.26
C VAL A 59 -20.23 -8.89 1.22
N ALA A 60 -20.71 -7.65 1.38
CA ALA A 60 -19.84 -6.48 1.41
C ALA A 60 -18.83 -6.52 2.56
N MET A 61 -19.26 -6.95 3.76
CA MET A 61 -18.36 -7.10 4.90
C MET A 61 -17.30 -8.18 4.64
N ALA A 62 -17.69 -9.32 4.06
CA ALA A 62 -16.75 -10.39 3.73
C ALA A 62 -15.72 -9.96 2.66
N LEU A 63 -16.16 -9.22 1.64
CA LEU A 63 -15.26 -8.65 0.62
C LEU A 63 -14.34 -7.57 1.20
N TRP A 64 -14.86 -6.74 2.12
CA TRP A 64 -14.06 -5.75 2.82
C TRP A 64 -12.98 -6.41 3.69
N ILE A 65 -13.33 -7.43 4.47
CA ILE A 65 -12.35 -8.19 5.27
C ILE A 65 -11.27 -8.80 4.36
N ARG A 66 -11.68 -9.47 3.27
CA ARG A 66 -10.72 -10.06 2.31
C ARG A 66 -9.79 -9.02 1.69
N GLY A 67 -10.32 -7.86 1.31
CA GLY A 67 -9.54 -6.77 0.72
C GLY A 67 -8.62 -6.06 1.72
N ASN A 68 -8.88 -6.16 3.02
CA ASN A 68 -8.07 -5.54 4.07
C ASN A 68 -7.24 -6.56 4.87
N ARG A 69 -7.22 -7.85 4.49
CA ARG A 69 -6.52 -8.90 5.23
C ARG A 69 -5.05 -8.56 5.50
N ALA A 70 -4.32 -8.11 4.46
CA ALA A 70 -2.92 -7.71 4.61
C ALA A 70 -2.73 -6.50 5.55
N ALA A 71 -3.71 -5.59 5.63
CA ALA A 71 -3.66 -4.47 6.55
C ALA A 71 -3.90 -4.92 8.00
N PHE A 72 -4.79 -5.90 8.22
CA PHE A 72 -5.00 -6.51 9.53
C PHE A 72 -3.80 -7.35 9.97
N ASP A 73 -3.24 -8.18 9.08
CA ASP A 73 -2.05 -8.98 9.37
C ASP A 73 -0.85 -8.07 9.72
N TYR A 74 -0.72 -6.92 9.03
CA TYR A 74 0.31 -5.93 9.35
C TYR A 74 0.07 -5.24 10.70
N ALA A 75 -1.18 -4.90 11.03
CA ALA A 75 -1.53 -4.31 12.32
C ALA A 75 -1.27 -5.28 13.50
N ASP A 76 -1.67 -6.55 13.36
CA ASP A 76 -1.44 -7.61 14.34
C ASP A 76 0.06 -7.87 14.54
N TRP A 77 0.82 -7.89 13.43
CA TRP A 77 2.26 -7.98 13.47
C TRP A 77 2.89 -6.80 14.23
N CYS A 78 2.43 -5.57 13.99
CA CYS A 78 2.94 -4.39 14.68
C CYS A 78 2.66 -4.43 16.19
N GLU A 79 1.45 -4.81 16.59
CA GLU A 79 1.08 -4.94 18.01
C GLU A 79 1.95 -5.99 18.71
N CYS A 80 2.10 -7.18 18.12
CA CYS A 80 2.94 -8.24 18.67
C CYS A 80 4.44 -7.93 18.63
N ALA A 81 4.93 -7.30 17.56
CA ALA A 81 6.35 -6.98 17.40
C ALA A 81 6.80 -5.86 18.33
N ALA A 82 5.95 -4.85 18.56
CA ALA A 82 6.22 -3.76 19.49
C ALA A 82 6.48 -4.27 20.91
N GLU A 83 5.77 -5.32 21.33
CA GLU A 83 5.94 -5.92 22.66
C GLU A 83 7.19 -6.81 22.77
N LYS A 84 7.52 -7.57 21.73
CA LYS A 84 8.44 -8.72 21.85
C LYS A 84 9.78 -8.58 21.12
N ILE A 85 9.88 -7.70 20.12
CA ILE A 85 11.04 -7.65 19.22
C ILE A 85 11.88 -6.42 19.52
N THR A 86 13.10 -6.64 20.00
CA THR A 86 14.12 -5.59 20.12
C THR A 86 15.02 -5.62 18.89
N VAL A 87 14.92 -4.59 18.05
CA VAL A 87 15.79 -4.46 16.86
C VAL A 87 17.03 -3.68 17.24
N ARG A 88 18.20 -4.33 17.15
CA ARG A 88 19.49 -3.65 17.23
C ARG A 88 19.99 -3.37 15.82
N VAL A 89 20.04 -2.09 15.47
CA VAL A 89 20.73 -1.66 14.24
C VAL A 89 22.23 -1.85 14.45
N ILE A 90 22.84 -2.77 13.71
CA ILE A 90 24.29 -2.93 13.68
C ILE A 90 24.80 -2.04 12.55
N PRO A 91 25.54 -0.96 12.83
CA PRO A 91 26.14 -0.14 11.79
C PRO A 91 27.15 -1.00 11.04
N SER A 92 26.83 -1.39 9.81
CA SER A 92 27.82 -2.00 8.92
C SER A 92 28.73 -0.88 8.43
N ARG A 93 30.00 -0.91 8.86
CA ARG A 93 31.06 -0.19 8.15
C ARG A 93 31.36 -0.98 6.89
N ARG A 94 30.54 -0.80 5.85
CA ARG A 94 30.97 -1.19 4.52
C ARG A 94 32.07 -0.19 4.14
N PRO A 95 33.31 -0.64 3.80
CA PRO A 95 34.25 0.28 3.20
C PRO A 95 33.57 0.89 1.97
N GLU A 96 33.59 2.22 1.89
CA GLU A 96 33.19 2.94 0.69
C GLU A 96 33.89 2.25 -0.48
N PRO A 97 33.17 1.75 -1.50
CA PRO A 97 33.82 1.14 -2.64
C PRO A 97 34.83 2.14 -3.17
N GLU A 98 36.11 1.75 -3.16
CA GLU A 98 37.20 2.52 -3.72
C GLU A 98 36.77 2.91 -5.13
N ARG A 99 36.46 4.19 -5.33
CA ARG A 99 36.11 4.67 -6.67
C ARG A 99 37.36 4.41 -7.51
N PRO A 100 37.27 3.61 -8.59
CA PRO A 100 38.40 3.46 -9.47
C PRO A 100 38.77 4.86 -9.97
N PRO A 101 40.06 5.23 -10.02
CA PRO A 101 40.51 6.58 -10.36
C PRO A 101 39.97 7.10 -11.71
N LEU A 102 39.52 6.19 -12.58
CA LEU A 102 38.82 6.52 -13.82
C LEU A 102 37.54 7.36 -13.61
N ALA A 103 36.79 7.14 -12.53
CA ALA A 103 35.53 7.84 -12.30
C ALA A 103 35.71 9.32 -11.97
N ASP A 104 36.82 9.69 -11.30
CA ASP A 104 37.11 11.08 -10.96
C ASP A 104 37.64 11.84 -12.19
N GLU A 105 38.48 11.21 -13.02
CA GLU A 105 38.94 11.80 -14.29
C GLU A 105 37.79 11.97 -15.30
N GLU A 106 36.83 11.03 -15.35
CA GLU A 106 35.67 11.13 -16.23
C GLU A 106 34.67 12.18 -15.74
N LEU A 107 34.46 12.32 -14.42
CA LEU A 107 33.65 13.38 -13.85
C LEU A 107 34.27 14.77 -14.06
N GLU A 108 35.59 14.93 -13.91
CA GLU A 108 36.29 16.18 -14.21
C GLU A 108 36.23 16.52 -15.71
N ARG A 109 36.31 15.52 -16.59
CA ARG A 109 36.21 15.71 -18.04
C ARG A 109 34.78 16.09 -18.46
N VAL A 110 33.75 15.49 -17.86
CA VAL A 110 32.33 15.84 -18.08
C VAL A 110 31.98 17.20 -17.45
N ALA A 111 32.51 17.51 -16.26
CA ALA A 111 32.36 18.82 -15.61
C ALA A 111 33.06 19.95 -16.38
N SER A 112 34.17 19.64 -17.08
CA SER A 112 34.84 20.54 -18.03
C SER A 112 34.17 20.60 -19.41
N GLY A 113 33.01 19.96 -19.62
CA GLY A 113 32.26 20.00 -20.87
C GLY A 113 32.80 19.07 -21.97
N GLY A 114 33.66 18.12 -21.63
CA GLY A 114 34.16 17.09 -22.54
C GLY A 114 33.06 16.09 -22.89
N ARG A 115 32.87 15.86 -24.20
CA ARG A 115 31.90 14.89 -24.72
C ARG A 115 32.41 13.46 -24.44
N VAL A 116 31.55 12.61 -23.88
CA VAL A 116 31.82 11.17 -23.67
C VAL A 116 32.05 10.51 -25.04
N PRO A 117 33.18 9.82 -25.28
CA PRO A 117 33.35 9.04 -26.50
C PRO A 117 32.41 7.83 -26.46
N GLU A 118 31.64 7.68 -27.54
CA GLU A 118 30.78 6.54 -27.78
C GLU A 118 31.62 5.25 -27.80
N PRO A 119 31.25 4.18 -27.07
CA PRO A 119 32.02 2.95 -27.09
C PRO A 119 32.01 2.36 -28.49
N GLU A 120 33.20 2.20 -29.08
CA GLU A 120 33.38 1.46 -30.34
C GLU A 120 32.76 0.06 -30.18
N ARG A 121 31.71 -0.21 -30.95
CA ARG A 121 31.18 -1.56 -31.14
C ARG A 121 32.27 -2.40 -31.80
N GLU A 122 32.97 -3.18 -31.01
CA GLU A 122 33.79 -4.27 -31.50
C GLU A 122 32.85 -5.33 -32.12
N VAL A 123 32.69 -5.26 -33.45
CA VAL A 123 32.01 -6.29 -34.23
C VAL A 123 32.95 -7.48 -34.31
N VAL A 124 32.79 -8.43 -33.38
CA VAL A 124 33.45 -9.73 -33.46
C VAL A 124 32.74 -10.56 -34.53
N LEU A 125 33.37 -10.67 -35.69
CA LEU A 125 33.06 -11.66 -36.73
C LEU A 125 33.97 -12.87 -36.55
N THR A 126 33.44 -13.94 -35.97
CA THR A 126 33.88 -15.34 -36.21
C THR A 126 32.76 -16.29 -35.81
#